data_AF-A0A497IHV8-F1
#
_entry.id   AF-A0A497IHV8-F1
#
_cell.length_a   1.000
_cell.length_b   1.000
_cell.length_c   1.000
_cell.angle_alpha   90.00
_cell.angle_beta   90.00
_cell.angle_gamma   90.00
#
_symmetry.space_group_name_H-M   'P 1'
#
loop_
_entity.id
_entity.type
_entity.pdbx_description
1 polymer ?
#
loop_
_entity_poly.entity_id
_entity_poly.type
_entity_poly.pdbx_seq_one_letter_code
_entity_poly.pdbx_strand_id
1 'polypeptide(L)'
;VHPGELIQINGVIIGRAVDQEIIVTTENKKITRVSGCEIKPHGLEKLEETDLAEAIIRTGTPRQSPTGLRQIQTKRKEIAVLIDHDAESSFERAKNASVAVTVGDDTTAVAADILYRVGVPVIGITDGDRDGLIDETRKASGSIIIRVQPGTDDCMGKMVRKQVFKGSKGIECPSLQELKRNILKLLKDDIIEVMES
;
A
#
# COMPACT_ATOMS: atom_id res chain seq x y z
N VAL A 1 1.95 23.27 7.73
CA VAL A 1 1.93 22.51 6.47
C VAL A 1 2.63 23.34 5.41
N HIS A 2 3.36 22.72 4.48
CA HIS A 2 3.89 23.43 3.32
C HIS A 2 3.05 23.09 2.07
N PRO A 3 2.76 24.07 1.20
CA PRO A 3 2.16 23.79 -0.09
C PRO A 3 2.95 22.72 -0.85
N GLY A 4 2.24 21.76 -1.44
CA GLY A 4 2.79 20.59 -2.11
C GLY A 4 2.88 19.33 -1.24
N GLU A 5 2.81 19.44 0.09
CA GLU A 5 2.84 18.28 0.99
C GLU A 5 1.56 17.43 0.85
N LEU A 6 1.73 16.11 0.91
CA LEU A 6 0.62 15.17 1.04
C LEU A 6 -0.02 15.29 2.43
N ILE A 7 -1.34 15.21 2.48
CA ILE A 7 -2.12 15.24 3.71
C ILE A 7 -2.74 13.87 3.91
N GLN A 8 -2.49 13.28 5.09
CA GLN A 8 -3.01 11.97 5.46
C GLN A 8 -3.86 12.04 6.72
N ILE A 9 -4.97 11.30 6.71
CA ILE A 9 -5.81 11.05 7.88
C ILE A 9 -5.88 9.54 8.06
N ASN A 10 -5.48 9.03 9.23
CA ASN A 10 -5.46 7.59 9.53
C ASN A 10 -4.76 6.73 8.46
N GLY A 11 -3.69 7.28 7.86
CA GLY A 11 -2.92 6.61 6.80
C GLY A 11 -3.52 6.71 5.40
N VAL A 12 -4.72 7.29 5.22
CA VAL A 12 -5.33 7.54 3.90
C VAL A 12 -4.95 8.93 3.41
N ILE A 13 -4.48 9.04 2.17
CA ILE A 13 -4.23 10.32 1.52
C ILE A 13 -5.54 10.95 1.12
N ILE A 14 -5.78 12.15 1.62
CA ILE A 14 -6.99 12.92 1.30
C ILE A 14 -6.75 13.99 0.24
N GLY A 15 -5.49 14.32 -0.03
CA GLY A 15 -5.14 15.38 -0.96
C GLY A 15 -3.76 15.97 -0.74
N ARG A 16 -3.50 17.07 -1.46
CA ARG A 16 -2.24 17.81 -1.43
C ARG A 16 -2.49 19.23 -0.93
N ALA A 17 -1.66 19.69 0.01
CA ALA A 17 -1.75 21.05 0.52
C ALA A 17 -1.51 22.07 -0.60
N VAL A 18 -2.40 23.05 -0.72
CA VAL A 18 -2.21 24.25 -1.57
C VAL A 18 -1.96 25.49 -0.71
N ASP A 19 -2.27 25.40 0.59
CA ASP A 19 -2.09 26.45 1.58
C ASP A 19 -1.28 25.93 2.78
N GLN A 20 -0.82 26.86 3.63
CA GLN A 20 -0.11 26.56 4.87
C GLN A 20 -1.05 26.15 6.01
N GLU A 21 -2.32 26.51 5.89
CA GLU A 21 -3.40 26.15 6.81
C GLU A 21 -4.36 25.17 6.15
N ILE A 22 -4.56 24.01 6.80
CA ILE A 22 -5.51 22.99 6.36
C ILE A 22 -6.62 22.91 7.41
N ILE A 23 -7.86 23.03 6.95
CA ILE A 23 -9.03 22.89 7.82
C ILE A 23 -9.84 21.69 7.35
N VAL A 24 -9.95 20.70 8.23
CA VAL A 24 -10.80 19.51 8.07
C VAL A 24 -12.01 19.67 8.97
N THR A 25 -13.21 19.51 8.44
CA THR A 25 -14.46 19.58 9.18
C THR A 25 -15.18 18.24 9.11
N THR A 26 -15.62 17.75 10.26
CA THR A 26 -16.45 16.55 10.36
C THR A 26 -17.81 16.83 10.97
N GLU A 27 -18.85 16.23 10.42
CA GLU A 27 -20.19 16.16 11.03
C GLU A 27 -20.59 14.70 11.14
N ASN A 28 -21.10 14.28 12.30
CA ASN A 28 -21.49 12.88 12.57
C ASN A 28 -20.37 11.87 12.20
N LYS A 29 -19.12 12.20 12.57
CA LYS A 29 -17.92 11.42 12.23
C LYS A 29 -17.68 11.23 10.73
N LYS A 30 -18.26 12.04 9.86
CA LYS A 30 -17.94 12.04 8.43
C LYS A 30 -17.28 13.35 8.04
N ILE A 31 -16.22 13.29 7.25
CA ILE A 31 -15.57 14.48 6.72
C ILE A 31 -16.54 15.14 5.72
N THR A 32 -16.98 16.34 6.03
CA THR A 32 -17.91 17.12 5.18
C THR A 32 -17.18 18.18 4.37
N ARG A 33 -16.02 18.64 4.84
CA ARG A 33 -15.24 19.66 4.15
C ARG A 33 -13.76 19.52 4.46
N VAL A 34 -12.94 19.70 3.42
CA VAL A 34 -11.51 19.95 3.57
C VAL A 34 -11.18 21.21 2.78
N SER A 35 -10.41 22.13 3.39
CA SER A 35 -9.96 23.36 2.75
C SER A 35 -8.47 23.59 2.99
N GLY A 36 -7.85 24.39 2.11
CA GLY A 36 -6.40 24.54 2.05
C GLY A 36 -5.69 23.40 1.30
N CYS A 37 -6.44 22.45 0.72
CA CYS A 37 -5.89 21.37 -0.09
C CYS A 37 -6.66 21.15 -1.40
N GLU A 38 -5.93 20.64 -2.40
CA GLU A 38 -6.52 19.96 -3.54
C GLU A 38 -6.89 18.53 -3.10
N ILE A 39 -8.20 18.26 -3.04
CA ILE A 39 -8.75 16.99 -2.55
C ILE A 39 -8.54 15.90 -3.59
N LYS A 40 -8.10 14.71 -3.16
CA LYS A 40 -8.24 13.48 -3.94
C LYS A 40 -9.63 12.88 -3.66
N PRO A 41 -10.57 12.85 -4.62
CA PRO A 41 -11.94 12.42 -4.37
C PRO A 41 -12.03 11.01 -3.75
N HIS A 42 -11.31 10.05 -4.33
CA HIS A 42 -11.23 8.67 -3.84
C HIS A 42 -10.61 8.56 -2.43
N GLY A 43 -9.78 9.52 -2.03
CA GLY A 43 -9.17 9.53 -0.69
C GLY A 43 -10.18 9.77 0.42
N LEU A 44 -11.15 10.66 0.19
CA LEU A 44 -12.26 10.88 1.13
C LEU A 44 -13.25 9.72 1.13
N GLU A 45 -13.48 9.08 -0.02
CA GLU A 45 -14.36 7.91 -0.13
C GLU A 45 -13.85 6.71 0.69
N LYS A 46 -12.53 6.55 0.79
CA LYS A 46 -11.87 5.50 1.60
C LYS A 46 -11.93 5.78 3.11
N LEU A 47 -12.26 7.00 3.52
CA LEU A 47 -12.44 7.36 4.92
C LEU A 47 -13.90 7.13 5.33
N GLU A 48 -14.14 6.10 6.14
CA GLU A 48 -15.44 5.82 6.74
C GLU A 48 -15.76 6.81 7.90
N GLU A 49 -16.10 6.30 9.09
CA GLU A 49 -16.25 7.15 10.28
C GLU A 49 -14.88 7.64 10.76
N THR A 50 -14.65 8.95 10.64
CA THR A 50 -13.48 9.66 11.16
C THR A 50 -13.89 10.56 12.32
N ASP A 51 -13.49 10.18 13.53
CA ASP A 51 -13.53 11.07 14.69
C ASP A 51 -12.22 11.87 14.73
N LEU A 52 -12.30 13.18 14.46
CA LEU A 52 -11.10 14.03 14.44
C LEU A 52 -10.39 14.11 15.80
N ALA A 53 -11.08 13.83 16.91
CA ALA A 53 -10.45 13.81 18.23
C ALA A 53 -9.44 12.65 18.38
N GLU A 54 -9.70 11.54 17.70
CA GLU A 54 -8.87 10.32 17.73
C GLU A 54 -8.03 10.13 16.46
N ALA A 55 -8.32 10.90 15.41
CA ALA A 55 -7.67 10.75 14.11
C ALA A 55 -6.18 11.13 14.17
N ILE A 56 -5.36 10.32 13.52
CA ILE A 56 -3.95 10.65 13.30
C ILE A 56 -3.84 11.43 12.00
N ILE A 57 -3.51 12.72 12.10
CA ILE A 57 -3.35 13.62 10.95
C ILE A 57 -1.85 13.89 10.75
N ARG A 58 -1.36 13.67 9.53
CA ARG A 58 0.06 13.85 9.19
C ARG A 58 0.21 14.63 7.87
N THR A 59 1.29 15.41 7.77
CA THR A 59 1.69 16.04 6.51
C THR A 59 3.13 15.70 6.15
N GLY A 60 3.41 15.74 4.85
CA GLY A 60 4.73 15.48 4.27
C GLY A 60 4.86 14.08 3.68
N THR A 61 5.97 13.87 2.97
CA THR A 61 6.30 12.61 2.29
C THR A 61 7.16 11.73 3.19
N PRO A 62 6.97 10.41 3.25
CA PRO A 62 7.87 9.52 3.96
C PRO A 62 9.33 9.78 3.53
N ARG A 63 10.22 10.05 4.49
CA ARG A 63 11.63 10.34 4.20
C ARG A 63 12.28 9.18 3.45
N GLN A 64 12.72 9.43 2.22
CA GLN A 64 13.64 8.56 1.50
C GLN A 64 15.07 8.86 1.98
N SER A 65 15.72 7.91 2.66
CA SER A 65 17.17 8.02 2.88
C SER A 65 17.89 7.50 1.63
N PRO A 66 18.72 8.31 0.94
CA PRO A 66 19.43 7.87 -0.27
C PRO A 66 20.56 6.88 0.02
N THR A 67 20.97 6.73 1.28
CA THR A 67 22.12 5.91 1.68
C THR A 67 21.89 4.42 1.43
N GLY A 68 22.94 3.71 0.99
CA GLY A 68 22.92 2.28 0.70
C GLY A 68 22.48 1.45 1.90
N LEU A 69 21.18 1.17 1.97
CA LEU A 69 20.58 0.38 3.03
C LEU A 69 21.04 -1.08 2.85
N ARG A 70 21.82 -1.58 3.80
CA ARG A 70 22.16 -3.01 3.86
C ARG A 70 20.88 -3.81 4.11
N GLN A 71 20.63 -4.82 3.28
CA GLN A 71 19.60 -5.81 3.58
C GLN A 71 20.01 -6.59 4.83
N ILE A 72 19.17 -6.52 5.85
CA ILE A 72 19.34 -7.36 7.04
C ILE A 72 18.90 -8.77 6.67
N GLN A 73 19.82 -9.73 6.68
CA GLN A 73 19.45 -11.14 6.49
C GLN A 73 18.72 -11.64 7.74
N THR A 74 17.41 -11.82 7.61
CA THR A 74 16.57 -12.44 8.64
C THR A 74 16.23 -13.87 8.23
N LYS A 75 16.08 -14.76 9.21
CA LYS A 75 15.60 -16.13 8.95
C LYS A 75 14.14 -16.05 8.52
N ARG A 76 13.89 -16.29 7.23
CA ARG A 76 12.53 -16.26 6.67
C ARG A 76 11.73 -17.48 7.11
N LYS A 77 10.47 -17.26 7.42
CA LYS A 77 9.45 -18.29 7.52
C LYS A 77 8.88 -18.54 6.13
N GLU A 78 8.42 -19.76 5.88
CA GLU A 78 7.69 -20.12 4.67
C GLU A 78 6.25 -19.63 4.77
N ILE A 79 6.07 -18.31 4.87
CA ILE A 79 4.77 -17.66 5.05
C ILE A 79 4.66 -16.49 4.10
N ALA A 80 3.57 -16.45 3.35
CA ALA A 80 3.12 -15.26 2.63
C ALA A 80 2.14 -14.48 3.49
N VAL A 81 2.25 -13.15 3.50
CA VAL A 81 1.33 -12.27 4.23
C VAL A 81 0.60 -11.35 3.27
N LEU A 82 -0.69 -11.10 3.53
CA LEU A 82 -1.51 -10.18 2.74
C LEU A 82 -1.61 -8.83 3.44
N ILE A 83 -1.17 -7.77 2.79
CA ILE A 83 -1.26 -6.39 3.28
C ILE A 83 -2.24 -5.65 2.38
N ASP A 84 -3.37 -5.28 2.94
CA ASP A 84 -4.48 -4.67 2.23
C ASP A 84 -4.76 -3.33 2.90
N HIS A 85 -4.50 -2.23 2.19
CA HIS A 85 -4.73 -0.85 2.63
C HIS A 85 -4.09 -0.44 3.99
N ASP A 86 -3.15 -1.23 4.52
CA ASP A 86 -2.51 -0.99 5.82
C ASP A 86 -0.98 -1.11 5.68
N ALA A 87 -0.39 -0.09 5.07
CA ALA A 87 1.04 -0.06 4.80
C ALA A 87 1.89 0.11 6.07
N GLU A 88 1.37 0.75 7.11
CA GLU A 88 2.09 1.03 8.36
C GLU A 88 2.44 -0.25 9.13
N SER A 89 1.56 -1.26 9.09
CA SER A 89 1.83 -2.55 9.73
C SER A 89 2.72 -3.50 8.92
N SER A 90 3.15 -3.10 7.71
CA SER A 90 3.91 -3.95 6.78
C SER A 90 5.17 -4.54 7.41
N PHE A 91 5.95 -3.73 8.12
CA PHE A 91 7.20 -4.19 8.73
C PHE A 91 6.93 -5.28 9.77
N GLU A 92 6.05 -5.01 10.72
CA GLU A 92 5.84 -5.92 11.85
C GLU A 92 5.21 -7.25 11.40
N ARG A 93 4.36 -7.19 10.38
CA ARG A 93 3.66 -8.36 9.82
C ARG A 93 4.54 -9.18 8.88
N ALA A 94 5.44 -8.55 8.13
CA ALA A 94 6.15 -9.21 7.02
C ALA A 94 7.67 -9.34 7.21
N LYS A 95 8.29 -8.76 8.26
CA LYS A 95 9.76 -8.78 8.46
C LYS A 95 10.42 -10.17 8.44
N ASN A 96 9.64 -11.22 8.73
CA ASN A 96 10.09 -12.61 8.73
C ASN A 96 9.34 -13.47 7.70
N ALA A 97 8.54 -12.87 6.81
CA ALA A 97 7.80 -13.58 5.77
C ALA A 97 8.73 -13.97 4.61
N SER A 98 8.31 -14.95 3.81
CA SER A 98 8.98 -15.27 2.55
C SER A 98 8.61 -14.26 1.45
N VAL A 99 7.42 -13.67 1.54
CA VAL A 99 6.87 -12.68 0.60
C VAL A 99 5.69 -11.93 1.21
N ALA A 100 5.48 -10.68 0.80
CA ALA A 100 4.25 -9.94 1.06
C ALA A 100 3.43 -9.78 -0.22
N VAL A 101 2.12 -10.01 -0.15
CA VAL A 101 1.17 -9.67 -1.21
C VAL A 101 0.49 -8.37 -0.79
N THR A 102 0.53 -7.34 -1.63
CA THR A 102 0.00 -6.01 -1.32
C THR A 102 -1.11 -5.62 -2.28
N VAL A 103 -2.08 -4.84 -1.80
CA VAL A 103 -3.19 -4.29 -2.59
C VAL A 103 -3.21 -2.78 -2.41
N GLY A 104 -3.34 -2.04 -3.51
CA GLY A 104 -3.28 -0.58 -3.55
C GLY A 104 -1.92 -0.07 -3.99
N ASP A 105 -1.91 0.94 -4.86
CA ASP A 105 -0.70 1.58 -5.39
C ASP A 105 0.19 2.15 -4.28
N ASP A 106 -0.39 2.92 -3.38
CA ASP A 106 0.34 3.54 -2.26
C ASP A 106 0.80 2.52 -1.22
N THR A 107 -0.08 1.57 -0.88
CA THR A 107 0.25 0.48 0.06
C THR A 107 1.40 -0.35 -0.49
N THR A 108 1.34 -0.72 -1.76
CA THR A 108 2.39 -1.46 -2.45
C THR A 108 3.70 -0.68 -2.46
N ALA A 109 3.63 0.63 -2.73
CA ALA A 109 4.81 1.47 -2.77
C ALA A 109 5.51 1.54 -1.41
N VAL A 110 4.76 1.86 -0.35
CA VAL A 110 5.28 1.99 1.01
C VAL A 110 5.77 0.64 1.54
N ALA A 111 5.01 -0.43 1.34
CA ALA A 111 5.39 -1.77 1.75
C ALA A 111 6.67 -2.24 1.05
N ALA A 112 6.82 -1.99 -0.26
CA ALA A 112 8.02 -2.35 -1.00
C ALA A 112 9.27 -1.65 -0.46
N ASP A 113 9.22 -0.34 -0.20
CA ASP A 113 10.37 0.41 0.34
C ASP A 113 10.75 -0.06 1.76
N ILE A 114 9.74 -0.30 2.62
CA ILE A 114 9.96 -0.81 3.97
C ILE A 114 10.60 -2.20 3.93
N LEU A 115 10.03 -3.12 3.13
CA LEU A 115 10.43 -4.53 3.09
C LEU A 115 11.72 -4.77 2.32
N TYR A 116 12.10 -3.85 1.43
CA TYR A 116 13.40 -3.82 0.79
C TYR A 116 14.54 -3.92 1.81
N ARG A 117 14.40 -3.29 2.98
CA ARG A 117 15.43 -3.25 4.04
C ARG A 117 15.71 -4.61 4.69
N VAL A 118 14.76 -5.54 4.60
CA VAL A 118 14.87 -6.92 5.11
C VAL A 118 14.88 -7.94 3.97
N GLY A 119 14.92 -7.47 2.73
CA GLY A 119 14.97 -8.27 1.51
C GLY A 119 13.70 -9.06 1.21
N VAL A 120 12.56 -8.75 1.86
CA VAL A 120 11.31 -9.48 1.63
C VAL A 120 10.68 -9.00 0.32
N PRO A 121 10.45 -9.87 -0.68
CA PRO A 121 9.84 -9.49 -1.94
C PRO A 121 8.36 -9.16 -1.78
N VAL A 122 7.85 -8.33 -2.69
CA VAL A 122 6.45 -7.91 -2.75
C VAL A 122 5.79 -8.42 -4.04
N ILE A 123 4.57 -8.94 -3.95
CA ILE A 123 3.65 -9.14 -5.08
C ILE A 123 2.57 -8.07 -4.95
N GLY A 124 2.73 -6.96 -5.67
CA GLY A 124 1.79 -5.84 -5.61
C GLY A 124 0.67 -5.98 -6.62
N ILE A 125 -0.56 -5.70 -6.21
CA ILE A 125 -1.74 -5.58 -7.07
C ILE A 125 -2.14 -4.11 -7.05
N THR A 126 -2.07 -3.46 -8.22
CA THR A 126 -2.20 -2.01 -8.38
C THR A 126 -3.07 -1.70 -9.59
N ASP A 127 -3.81 -0.61 -9.60
CA ASP A 127 -4.64 -0.19 -10.73
C ASP A 127 -4.04 1.02 -11.49
N GLY A 128 -2.96 1.60 -10.95
CA GLY A 128 -2.23 2.71 -11.56
C GLY A 128 -2.71 4.09 -11.12
N ASP A 129 -3.54 4.21 -10.08
CA ASP A 129 -4.07 5.48 -9.55
C ASP A 129 -3.14 6.21 -8.55
N ARG A 130 -1.86 5.82 -8.53
CA ARG A 130 -0.84 6.22 -7.56
C ARG A 130 -0.76 7.73 -7.26
N ASP A 131 -0.65 8.06 -5.97
CA ASP A 131 -0.73 9.46 -5.47
C ASP A 131 0.60 10.19 -5.27
N GLY A 132 1.70 9.60 -5.74
CA GLY A 132 3.04 10.21 -5.62
C GLY A 132 3.60 10.19 -4.20
N LEU A 133 3.22 9.21 -3.38
CA LEU A 133 3.77 8.98 -2.04
C LEU A 133 5.28 8.70 -2.03
N ILE A 134 5.75 8.01 -3.06
CA ILE A 134 7.15 7.59 -3.22
C ILE A 134 7.43 7.60 -4.72
N ASP A 135 8.31 8.46 -5.22
CA ASP A 135 8.64 8.53 -6.66
C ASP A 135 9.47 7.32 -7.12
N GLU A 136 10.38 6.82 -6.27
CA GLU A 136 11.22 5.64 -6.54
C GLU A 136 10.99 4.56 -5.49
N THR A 137 10.29 3.49 -5.85
CA THR A 137 10.12 2.33 -4.95
C THR A 137 11.21 1.31 -5.17
N ARG A 138 12.11 1.19 -4.19
CA ARG A 138 13.04 0.08 -4.11
C ARG A 138 12.26 -1.20 -3.85
N LYS A 139 12.62 -2.27 -4.54
CA LYS A 139 11.97 -3.58 -4.47
C LYS A 139 13.03 -4.63 -4.21
N ALA A 140 12.74 -5.58 -3.33
CA ALA A 140 13.66 -6.69 -3.12
C ALA A 140 13.61 -7.61 -4.35
N SER A 141 14.74 -8.28 -4.66
CA SER A 141 14.78 -9.20 -5.80
C SER A 141 13.67 -10.25 -5.71
N GLY A 142 13.02 -10.50 -6.85
CA GLY A 142 11.89 -11.41 -6.93
C GLY A 142 10.54 -10.76 -6.59
N SER A 143 10.49 -9.43 -6.39
CA SER A 143 9.22 -8.71 -6.34
C SER A 143 8.59 -8.62 -7.74
N ILE A 144 7.26 -8.53 -7.80
CA ILE A 144 6.49 -8.25 -9.01
C ILE A 144 5.40 -7.24 -8.69
N ILE A 145 5.08 -6.38 -9.66
CA ILE A 145 3.91 -5.49 -9.63
C ILE A 145 2.98 -5.92 -10.75
N ILE A 146 1.75 -6.28 -10.39
CA ILE A 146 0.69 -6.70 -11.28
C ILE A 146 -0.26 -5.51 -11.40
N ARG A 147 -0.19 -4.81 -12.54
CA ARG A 147 -1.13 -3.74 -12.84
C ARG A 147 -2.39 -4.35 -13.43
N VAL A 148 -3.51 -4.16 -12.75
CA VAL A 148 -4.85 -4.58 -13.20
C VAL A 148 -5.60 -3.41 -13.84
N GLN A 149 -6.83 -3.63 -14.30
CA GLN A 149 -7.69 -2.57 -14.84
C GLN A 149 -7.86 -1.42 -13.82
N PRO A 150 -7.96 -0.16 -14.30
CA PRO A 150 -8.19 0.99 -13.42
C PRO A 150 -9.44 0.79 -12.53
N GLY A 151 -9.31 1.04 -11.23
CA GLY A 151 -10.37 0.91 -10.23
C GLY A 151 -10.67 -0.53 -9.80
N THR A 152 -9.85 -1.53 -10.15
CA THR A 152 -10.14 -2.95 -9.84
C THR A 152 -9.18 -3.60 -8.84
N ASP A 153 -8.12 -2.94 -8.40
CA ASP A 153 -7.17 -3.50 -7.43
C ASP A 153 -7.84 -3.95 -6.13
N ASP A 154 -8.82 -3.19 -5.61
CA ASP A 154 -9.63 -3.53 -4.44
C ASP A 154 -10.41 -4.84 -4.62
N CYS A 155 -11.07 -5.01 -5.76
CA CYS A 155 -11.90 -6.19 -6.01
C CYS A 155 -11.02 -7.42 -6.31
N MET A 156 -9.91 -7.21 -7.02
CA MET A 156 -8.88 -8.23 -7.27
C MET A 156 -8.20 -8.65 -5.97
N GLY A 157 -7.87 -7.70 -5.09
CA GLY A 157 -7.33 -7.93 -3.77
C GLY A 157 -8.27 -8.77 -2.90
N LYS A 158 -9.57 -8.44 -2.87
CA LYS A 158 -10.60 -9.25 -2.20
C LYS A 158 -10.68 -10.67 -2.77
N MET A 159 -10.55 -10.82 -4.09
CA MET A 159 -10.54 -12.13 -4.74
C MET A 159 -9.30 -12.95 -4.35
N VAL A 160 -8.10 -12.36 -4.36
CA VAL A 160 -6.87 -13.00 -3.87
C VAL A 160 -7.00 -13.39 -2.41
N ARG A 161 -7.54 -12.50 -1.57
CA ARG A 161 -7.79 -12.81 -0.15
C ARG A 161 -8.68 -14.03 0.02
N LYS A 162 -9.76 -14.12 -0.76
CA LYS A 162 -10.74 -15.21 -0.68
C LYS A 162 -10.17 -16.53 -1.22
N GLN A 163 -9.57 -16.53 -2.40
CA GLN A 163 -9.21 -17.75 -3.11
C GLN A 163 -7.80 -18.27 -2.77
N VAL A 164 -6.84 -17.35 -2.58
CA VAL A 164 -5.44 -17.71 -2.29
C VAL A 164 -5.21 -17.76 -0.78
N PHE A 165 -5.63 -16.72 -0.06
CA PHE A 165 -5.42 -16.63 1.39
C PHE A 165 -6.53 -17.28 2.23
N LYS A 166 -7.60 -17.78 1.61
CA LYS A 166 -8.75 -18.39 2.30
C LYS A 166 -9.33 -17.52 3.42
N GLY A 167 -9.28 -16.19 3.24
CA GLY A 167 -9.71 -15.19 4.23
C GLY A 167 -8.69 -14.87 5.33
N SER A 168 -7.56 -15.59 5.42
CA SER A 168 -6.49 -15.32 6.38
C SER A 168 -5.67 -14.07 6.00
N LYS A 169 -4.96 -13.52 6.98
CA LYS A 169 -3.94 -12.47 6.77
C LYS A 169 -2.55 -13.03 6.42
N GLY A 170 -2.39 -14.35 6.49
CA GLY A 170 -1.18 -15.05 6.07
C GLY A 170 -1.41 -16.55 5.85
N ILE A 171 -0.62 -17.13 4.97
CA ILE A 171 -0.67 -18.55 4.58
C ILE A 171 0.74 -19.11 4.52
N GLU A 172 0.85 -20.43 4.64
CA GLU A 172 2.10 -21.12 4.31
C GLU A 172 2.46 -20.90 2.83
N CYS A 173 3.73 -20.62 2.57
CA CYS A 173 4.26 -20.32 1.26
C CYS A 173 5.63 -21.01 1.09
N PRO A 174 5.63 -22.30 0.72
CA PRO A 174 6.85 -23.05 0.46
C PRO A 174 7.52 -22.61 -0.84
N SER A 175 6.77 -22.01 -1.77
CA SER A 175 7.28 -21.57 -3.07
C SER A 175 6.70 -20.22 -3.49
N LEU A 176 7.57 -19.21 -3.58
CA LEU A 176 7.24 -17.90 -4.14
C LEU A 176 6.75 -18.02 -5.58
N GLN A 177 7.40 -18.86 -6.39
CA GLN A 177 7.06 -19.02 -7.81
C GLN A 177 5.67 -19.63 -8.00
N GLU A 178 5.28 -20.57 -7.14
CA GLU A 178 3.94 -21.13 -7.17
C GLU A 178 2.88 -20.10 -6.77
N LEU A 179 3.13 -19.34 -5.70
CA LEU A 179 2.23 -18.26 -5.29
C LEU A 179 2.04 -17.22 -6.40
N LYS A 180 3.13 -16.77 -7.04
CA LYS A 180 3.08 -15.85 -8.18
C LYS A 180 2.21 -16.39 -9.31
N ARG A 181 2.46 -17.64 -9.75
CA ARG A 181 1.66 -18.28 -10.82
C ARG A 181 0.18 -18.38 -10.45
N ASN A 182 -0.13 -18.72 -9.20
CA ASN A 182 -1.51 -18.83 -8.74
C ASN A 182 -2.23 -17.48 -8.78
N ILE A 183 -1.58 -16.41 -8.32
CA ILE A 183 -2.13 -15.05 -8.38
C ILE A 183 -2.28 -14.58 -9.83
N LEU A 184 -1.25 -14.72 -10.66
CA LEU A 184 -1.31 -14.33 -12.07
C LEU A 184 -2.41 -15.06 -12.85
N LYS A 185 -2.59 -16.36 -12.59
CA LYS A 185 -3.66 -17.14 -13.21
C LYS A 185 -5.04 -16.67 -12.76
N LEU A 186 -5.19 -16.30 -11.48
CA LEU A 186 -6.43 -15.83 -10.91
C LEU A 186 -6.84 -14.45 -11.45
N LEU A 187 -5.87 -13.57 -11.66
CA LEU A 187 -6.09 -12.19 -12.11
C LEU A 187 -6.03 -12.02 -13.63
N LYS A 188 -5.72 -13.09 -14.37
CA LYS A 188 -5.36 -13.09 -15.81
C LYS A 188 -6.18 -12.13 -16.67
N ASP A 189 -7.50 -12.12 -16.52
CA ASP A 189 -8.39 -11.39 -17.41
C ASP A 189 -8.45 -9.88 -17.11
N ASP A 190 -7.94 -9.45 -15.95
CA ASP A 190 -7.87 -8.05 -15.52
C ASP A 190 -6.46 -7.45 -15.64
N ILE A 191 -5.43 -8.25 -15.93
CA ILE A 191 -4.04 -7.77 -16.00
C ILE A 191 -3.82 -6.89 -17.23
N ILE A 192 -3.27 -5.70 -17.00
CA ILE A 192 -2.74 -4.79 -18.02
C ILE A 192 -1.23 -5.02 -18.20
N GLU A 193 -0.49 -5.13 -17.11
CA GLU A 193 0.98 -5.20 -17.14
C GLU A 193 1.53 -5.97 -15.93
N VAL A 194 2.68 -6.62 -16.11
CA VAL A 194 3.45 -7.20 -15.01
C VAL A 194 4.89 -6.69 -15.09
N MET A 195 5.36 -6.10 -14.00
CA MET A 195 6.73 -5.57 -13.88
C MET A 195 7.50 -6.38 -12.84
N GLU A 196 8.70 -6.86 -13.18
CA GLU A 196 9.56 -7.64 -12.27
C GLU A 196 10.82 -6.87 -11.87
N SER A 197 11.39 -7.19 -10.70
CA SER A 197 12.63 -6.62 -10.17
C SER A 197 13.66 -7.67 -9.78
#